data_AF-A0AAE3UHJ2-F1
#
_entry.id   AF-A0AAE3UHJ2-F1
#
_cell.length_a   1.000
_cell.length_b   1.000
_cell.length_c   1.000
_cell.angle_alpha   90.00
_cell.angle_beta   90.00
_cell.angle_gamma   90.00
#
_symmetry.space_group_name_H-M   'P 1'
#
loop_
_entity.id
_entity.type
_entity.pdbx_description
1 polymer ?
#
loop_
_entity_poly.entity_id
_entity_poly.type
_entity_poly.pdbx_seq_one_letter_code
_entity_poly.pdbx_strand_id
1 'polypeptide(L)' 'MKLAITGSRSIQDCAQLLEELERLSITELIHGGAAGVDRLAAAWAISKAIKVTEIKPDYR' A
#
# COMPACT_ATOMS: atom_id res chain seq x y z
N MET A 1 -0.84 9.71 -10.67
CA MET A 1 -2.15 9.25 -10.14
C MET A 1 -1.98 8.86 -8.68
N LYS A 2 -2.94 9.19 -7.80
CA LYS A 2 -2.91 8.72 -6.39
C LYS A 2 -3.73 7.44 -6.27
N LEU A 3 -3.25 6.47 -5.50
CA LEU A 3 -3.94 5.21 -5.28
C LEU A 3 -4.07 4.93 -3.78
N ALA A 4 -5.28 4.60 -3.32
CA ALA A 4 -5.50 4.09 -1.98
C ALA A 4 -5.53 2.56 -2.00
N ILE A 5 -4.77 1.93 -1.12
CA ILE A 5 -4.78 0.49 -0.89
C ILE A 5 -5.40 0.20 0.47
N THR A 6 -6.29 -0.78 0.49
CA THR A 6 -6.89 -1.32 1.70
C THR A 6 -6.91 -2.84 1.60
N GLY A 7 -6.63 -3.54 2.69
CA GLY A 7 -6.71 -4.99 2.68
C GLY A 7 -6.62 -5.63 4.05
N SER A 8 -6.54 -6.96 4.07
CA SER A 8 -6.49 -7.72 5.32
C SER A 8 -5.18 -7.50 6.08
N ARG A 9 -5.29 -7.46 7.41
CA ARG A 9 -4.17 -7.40 8.34
C ARG A 9 -3.39 -8.71 8.45
N SER A 10 -3.99 -9.82 8.01
CA SER A 10 -3.42 -11.18 8.15
C SER A 10 -2.72 -11.69 6.89
N ILE A 11 -2.91 -11.03 5.74
CA ILE A 11 -2.26 -11.44 4.50
C ILE A 11 -0.76 -11.14 4.60
N GLN A 12 0.07 -12.14 4.30
CA GLN A 12 1.52 -12.05 4.34
C GLN A 12 2.17 -12.08 2.94
N ASP A 13 1.38 -12.42 1.91
CA ASP A 13 1.81 -12.46 0.52
C ASP A 13 0.79 -11.70 -0.35
N CYS A 14 1.29 -10.75 -1.13
CA CYS A 14 0.52 -9.87 -1.99
C CYS A 14 1.03 -9.89 -3.44
N ALA A 15 1.69 -10.96 -3.89
CA ALA A 15 2.35 -11.00 -5.21
C ALA A 15 1.45 -10.52 -6.36
N GLN A 16 0.20 -10.99 -6.43
CA GLN A 16 -0.76 -10.57 -7.46
C GLN A 16 -1.10 -9.07 -7.40
N LEU A 17 -1.25 -8.52 -6.18
CA LEU A 17 -1.47 -7.09 -6.02
C LEU A 17 -0.27 -6.30 -6.52
N LEU A 18 0.95 -6.72 -6.17
CA LEU A 18 2.16 -6.03 -6.60
C LEU A 18 2.33 -6.08 -8.13
N GLU A 19 2.00 -7.21 -8.76
CA GLU A 19 2.00 -7.33 -10.22
C GLU A 19 1.06 -6.32 -10.87
N GLU A 20 -0.16 -6.16 -10.35
CA GLU A 20 -1.10 -5.18 -10.86
C GLU A 20 -0.64 -3.74 -10.61
N LEU A 21 0.05 -3.48 -9.50
CA LEU A 21 0.63 -2.18 -9.21
C LEU A 21 1.73 -1.79 -10.21
N GLU A 22 2.53 -2.74 -10.73
CA GLU A 22 3.52 -2.47 -11.78
C GLU A 22 2.88 -2.01 -13.10
N ARG A 23 1.62 -2.36 -13.34
CA ARG A 23 0.88 -1.95 -14.55
C ARG A 23 0.34 -0.52 -14.46
N LEU A 24 0.41 0.11 -13.29
CA LEU A 24 -0.14 1.44 -13.03
C LEU A 24 0.95 2.50 -12.91
N SER A 25 0.72 3.66 -13.55
CA SER A 25 1.55 4.85 -13.34
C SER A 25 1.06 5.65 -12.13
N ILE A 26 1.42 5.22 -10.93
CA ILE A 26 1.09 5.93 -9.69
C ILE A 26 2.22 6.87 -9.25
N THR A 27 1.84 7.97 -8.61
CA THR A 27 2.75 8.99 -8.07
C THR A 27 2.71 9.04 -6.55
N GLU A 28 1.67 8.46 -5.94
CA GLU A 28 1.49 8.40 -4.49
C GLU A 28 0.61 7.19 -4.12
N LEU A 29 1.05 6.42 -3.11
CA LEU A 29 0.30 5.34 -2.49
C LEU A 29 -0.19 5.77 -1.12
N ILE A 30 -1.48 5.56 -0.85
CA ILE A 30 -2.15 5.92 0.41
C ILE A 30 -2.64 4.63 1.08
N HIS A 31 -2.44 4.48 2.38
CA HIS A 31 -2.94 3.31 3.14
C HIS A 31 -3.25 3.66 4.61
N GLY A 32 -3.92 2.75 5.32
CA GLY A 32 -4.42 2.95 6.69
C GLY A 32 -3.41 2.66 7.81
N GLY A 33 -2.19 2.26 7.46
CA GLY A 33 -1.13 1.87 8.40
C GLY A 33 -1.34 0.51 9.08
N ALA A 34 -2.28 -0.30 8.59
CA ALA A 34 -2.56 -1.62 9.17
C ALA A 34 -1.41 -2.62 8.92
N ALA A 35 -1.41 -3.77 9.60
CA ALA A 35 -0.51 -4.87 9.24
C ALA A 35 -0.92 -5.50 7.89
N GLY A 36 -0.15 -6.46 7.39
CA GLY A 36 -0.48 -7.20 6.18
C GLY A 36 -0.40 -6.35 4.90
N VAL A 37 -1.50 -6.30 4.14
CA VAL A 37 -1.56 -5.70 2.79
C VAL A 37 -1.00 -4.28 2.76
N ASP A 38 -1.40 -3.43 3.71
CA ASP A 38 -0.96 -2.04 3.85
C ASP A 38 0.57 -1.93 3.90
N ARG A 39 1.24 -2.72 4.76
CA ARG A 39 2.70 -2.68 4.88
C ARG A 39 3.41 -3.26 3.66
N LEU A 40 2.86 -4.32 3.08
CA LEU A 40 3.44 -4.96 1.89
C LEU A 40 3.38 -4.01 0.68
N ALA A 41 2.26 -3.33 0.49
CA ALA A 41 2.10 -2.33 -0.57
C ALA A 41 2.97 -1.08 -0.31
N ALA A 42 3.07 -0.62 0.94
CA ALA A 42 3.95 0.48 1.31
C ALA A 42 5.44 0.14 1.05
N ALA A 43 5.88 -1.07 1.41
CA ALA A 43 7.25 -1.53 1.15
C ALA A 43 7.56 -1.56 -0.35
N TRP A 44 6.63 -2.05 -1.17
CA TRP A 44 6.77 -2.01 -2.63
C TRP A 44 6.87 -0.57 -3.14
N ALA A 45 5.99 0.34 -2.72
CA ALA A 45 6.02 1.73 -3.17
C ALA A 45 7.33 2.43 -2.80
N ILE A 46 7.84 2.21 -1.59
CA ILE A 46 9.15 2.72 -1.15
C ILE A 46 10.28 2.21 -2.05
N SER A 47 10.27 0.91 -2.39
CA SER A 47 11.29 0.33 -3.27
C SER A 47 11.30 0.93 -4.69
N LYS A 48 10.17 1.51 -5.11
CA LYS A 48 9.99 2.20 -6.40
C LYS A 48 10.14 3.72 -6.30
N ALA A 49 10.56 4.24 -5.13
CA ALA A 49 10.62 5.67 -4.83
C ALA A 49 9.28 6.41 -5.06
N ILE A 50 8.16 5.71 -4.91
CA ILE A 50 6.81 6.29 -4.96
C ILE A 50 6.50 6.88 -3.58
N LYS A 51 5.92 8.08 -3.55
CA LYS A 51 5.51 8.74 -2.30
C LYS A 51 4.50 7.86 -1.55
N VAL A 52 4.68 7.67 -0.25
CA VAL A 52 3.73 6.96 0.62
C VAL A 52 3.11 7.94 1.61
N THR A 53 1.79 7.87 1.76
CA THR A 53 1.03 8.60 2.77
C THR A 53 0.24 7.62 3.62
N GLU A 54 0.57 7.56 4.91
CA GLU A 54 -0.11 6.71 5.89
C GLU A 54 -1.16 7.52 6.66
N ILE A 55 -2.39 7.04 6.71
CA ILE A 55 -3.51 7.67 7.43
C ILE A 55 -4.00 6.71 8.52
N LYS A 56 -3.55 6.91 9.76
CA LYS A 56 -3.96 6.06 10.88
C LYS A 56 -5.36 6.42 11.39
N PRO A 57 -6.15 5.43 11.82
CA PRO A 57 -7.40 5.67 12.54
C PRO A 57 -7.15 6.34 13.90
N ASP A 58 -8.05 7.25 14.28
CA ASP A 58 -8.11 7.87 15.62
C ASP A 58 -9.14 7.11 16.47
N TYR A 59 -8.70 6.08 17.19
CA TYR A 59 -9.56 5.14 17.95
C TYR A 59 -10.05 5.68 19.30
N ARG A 60 -10.34 6.98 19.39
CA ARG A 60 -10.88 7.56 20.64
C ARG A 60 -12.16 6.89 21.11
#